data_AF-A0A519GA30-F1
#
_entry.id   AF-A0A519GA30-F1
#
_cell.length_a   1.000
_cell.length_b   1.000
_cell.length_c   1.000
_cell.angle_alpha   90.00
_cell.angle_beta   90.00
_cell.angle_gamma   90.00
#
_symmetry.space_group_name_H-M   'P 1'
#
loop_
_entity.id
_entity.type
_entity.pdbx_description
1 polymer ?
#
loop_
_entity_poly.entity_id
_entity_poly.type
_entity_poly.pdbx_seq_one_letter_code
_entity_poly.pdbx_strand_id
1 'polypeptide(L)' 'MDINPIAGKVDQVDAEIRGAHAGKEIKDIEGPAGSAFAGIGLNLTPEQLYEYSKSVSESTAHDIELP' A
#
# COMPACT_ATOMS: atom_id res chain seq x y z
N MET A 1 12.26 21.48 6.90
CA MET A 1 11.72 20.11 6.92
C MET A 1 10.47 20.15 6.09
N ASP A 2 10.57 19.79 4.81
CA ASP A 2 9.40 19.65 3.96
C ASP A 2 8.67 18.38 4.41
N ILE A 3 7.66 18.57 5.26
CA ILE A 3 6.74 17.50 5.63
C ILE A 3 5.91 17.27 4.38
N ASN A 4 6.29 16.30 3.55
CA ASN A 4 5.46 15.93 2.41
C ASN A 4 4.13 15.40 2.98
N PRO A 5 3.01 16.11 2.84
CA PRO A 5 1.76 15.77 3.51
C PRO A 5 1.15 14.46 3.00
N ILE A 6 1.71 13.89 1.93
CA ILE A 6 1.33 12.61 1.34
C ILE A 6 2.05 11.45 2.06
N ALA A 7 3.30 11.64 2.49
CA ALA A 7 4.09 10.57 3.12
C ALA A 7 3.41 10.01 4.39
N GLY A 8 2.92 10.90 5.27
CA GLY A 8 2.17 10.46 6.46
C GLY A 8 0.84 9.76 6.16
N LYS A 9 0.25 10.01 4.98
CA LYS A 9 -0.97 9.32 4.54
C LYS A 9 -0.67 7.95 3.93
N VAL A 10 0.48 7.80 3.28
CA VAL A 10 0.96 6.53 2.73
C VAL A 10 1.19 5.54 3.87
N ASP A 11 1.89 5.95 4.94
CA ASP A 11 2.13 5.10 6.11
C ASP A 11 0.83 4.68 6.80
N GLN A 12 -0.15 5.59 6.87
CA GLN A 12 -1.46 5.29 7.44
C GLN A 12 -2.21 4.25 6.58
N VAL A 13 -2.28 4.45 5.27
CA VAL A 13 -2.91 3.51 4.34
C VAL A 13 -2.22 2.15 4.39
N ASP A 14 -0.88 2.12 4.43
CA ASP A 14 -0.13 0.88 4.55
C ASP A 14 -0.46 0.11 5.83
N ALA A 15 -0.45 0.80 6.98
CA ALA A 15 -0.79 0.19 8.26
C ALA A 15 -2.23 -0.35 8.29
N GLU A 16 -3.18 0.37 7.70
CA GLU A 16 -4.58 -0.07 7.59
C GLU A 16 -4.71 -1.35 6.73
N ILE A 17 -4.08 -1.37 5.55
CA ILE A 17 -4.14 -2.53 4.65
C ILE A 17 -3.41 -3.73 5.25
N ARG A 18 -2.21 -3.53 5.83
CA ARG A 18 -1.47 -4.60 6.51
C ARG A 18 -2.23 -5.15 7.71
N GLY A 19 -2.83 -4.29 8.54
CA GLY A 19 -3.63 -4.72 9.68
C GLY A 19 -4.86 -5.54 9.29
N ALA A 20 -5.50 -5.19 8.17
CA ALA A 20 -6.73 -5.85 7.74
C ALA A 20 -6.53 -7.02 6.76
N HIS A 21 -5.39 -7.09 6.05
CA HIS A 21 -5.17 -8.05 4.97
C HIS A 21 -3.83 -8.79 4.99
N ALA A 22 -2.97 -8.62 6.00
CA ALA A 22 -1.76 -9.44 6.14
C ALA A 22 -2.08 -10.94 6.10
N GLY A 23 -1.32 -11.70 5.30
CA GLY A 23 -1.50 -13.14 5.15
C GLY A 23 -2.67 -13.57 4.25
N LYS A 24 -3.41 -12.63 3.62
CA LYS A 24 -4.47 -12.95 2.65
C LYS A 24 -3.92 -13.18 1.25
N GLU A 25 -4.74 -13.69 0.33
CA GLU A 25 -4.34 -13.82 -1.08
C GLU A 25 -4.17 -12.43 -1.73
N ILE A 26 -3.22 -12.30 -2.65
CA ILE A 26 -2.89 -11.06 -3.37
C ILE A 26 -4.15 -10.40 -3.97
N LYS A 27 -5.03 -11.17 -4.61
CA LYS A 27 -6.28 -10.68 -5.23
C LYS A 27 -7.23 -10.00 -4.23
N ASP A 28 -7.17 -10.39 -2.95
CA ASP A 28 -7.99 -9.85 -1.87
C ASP A 28 -7.34 -8.61 -1.22
N ILE A 29 -6.12 -8.27 -1.65
CA ILE A 29 -5.35 -7.10 -1.19
C ILE A 29 -5.32 -6.03 -2.29
N GLU A 30 -5.13 -6.39 -3.57
CA GLU A 30 -4.97 -5.44 -4.69
C GLU A 30 -6.14 -4.46 -4.80
N GLY A 31 -7.38 -4.95 -4.73
CA GLY A 31 -8.57 -4.10 -4.83
C GLY A 31 -8.66 -3.04 -3.71
N PRO A 32 -8.62 -3.46 -2.43
CA PRO A 32 -8.59 -2.54 -1.29
C PRO A 32 -7.37 -1.60 -1.30
N ALA A 33 -6.17 -2.11 -1.56
CA ALA A 33 -4.94 -1.32 -1.58
C ALA A 33 -4.98 -0.25 -2.67
N GLY A 34 -5.36 -0.61 -3.89
CA GLY A 34 -5.47 0.34 -5.00
C GLY A 34 -6.50 1.44 -4.72
N SER A 35 -7.63 1.09 -4.10
CA SER A 35 -8.66 2.06 -3.71
C SER A 35 -8.18 3.01 -2.61
N ALA A 36 -7.45 2.48 -1.62
CA ALA A 36 -6.96 3.27 -0.48
C ALA A 36 -5.84 4.24 -0.91
N PHE A 37 -4.89 3.79 -1.74
CA PHE A 37 -3.86 4.67 -2.29
C PHE A 37 -4.44 5.73 -3.24
N ALA A 38 -5.39 5.35 -4.10
CA ALA A 38 -6.09 6.33 -4.95
C ALA A 38 -6.85 7.38 -4.13
N GLY A 39 -7.42 6.99 -2.98
CA GLY A 39 -8.12 7.89 -2.06
C GLY A 39 -7.24 8.99 -1.45
N ILE A 40 -5.92 8.76 -1.37
CA ILE A 40 -4.93 9.75 -0.92
C ILE A 40 -4.24 10.48 -2.09
N GLY A 41 -4.63 10.19 -3.33
CA GLY A 41 -4.08 10.78 -4.55
C GLY A 41 -2.85 10.05 -5.12
N LEU A 42 -2.54 8.84 -4.62
CA LEU A 42 -1.45 8.01 -5.12
C LEU A 42 -1.99 6.89 -6.02
N ASN A 43 -1.77 7.01 -7.33
CA ASN A 43 -2.16 5.97 -8.27
C ASN A 43 -0.97 5.03 -8.50
N LEU A 44 -0.97 3.89 -7.83
CA LEU A 44 0.02 2.83 -8.06
C LEU A 44 -0.17 2.20 -9.44
N THR A 45 0.92 1.87 -10.12
CA THR A 45 0.85 1.04 -11.33
C THR A 45 0.41 -0.38 -10.97
N PRO A 46 -0.12 -1.18 -11.93
CA PRO A 46 -0.46 -2.57 -11.67
C PRO A 46 0.70 -3.40 -11.08
N GLU A 47 1.92 -3.13 -11.54
CA GLU A 47 3.14 -3.79 -11.03
C GLU A 47 3.45 -3.38 -9.57
N GLN A 48 3.36 -2.08 -9.26
CA GLN A 48 3.55 -1.59 -7.88
C GLN A 48 2.49 -2.14 -6.94
N LEU A 49 1.23 -2.19 -7.40
CA LEU A 49 0.12 -2.71 -6.61
C LEU A 49 0.27 -4.21 -6.35
N TYR A 50 0.76 -4.97 -7.34
CA TYR A 50 1.05 -6.39 -7.21
C TYR A 50 2.19 -6.65 -6.21
N GLU A 51 3.32 -5.94 -6.34
CA GLU A 51 4.46 -6.08 -5.42
C GLU A 51 4.09 -5.67 -3.98
N TYR A 52 3.33 -4.60 -3.83
CA TYR A 52 2.76 -4.19 -2.54
C TYR A 52 1.88 -5.30 -1.95
N SER A 53 0.92 -5.78 -2.73
CA SER A 53 -0.03 -6.80 -2.28
C SER A 53 0.65 -8.13 -1.95
N LYS A 54 1.69 -8.49 -2.71
CA LYS A 54 2.55 -9.63 -2.43
C LYS A 54 3.29 -9.46 -1.11
N SER A 55 3.87 -8.30 -0.85
CA SER A 55 4.50 -8.02 0.45
C SER A 55 3.52 -8.14 1.63
N VAL A 56 2.31 -7.61 1.49
CA VAL A 56 1.28 -7.70 2.53
C VAL A 56 0.85 -9.16 2.73
N SER A 57 0.67 -9.90 1.63
CA SER A 57 0.34 -11.33 1.65
C SER A 57 1.43 -12.15 2.36
N GLU A 58 2.70 -11.90 2.04
CA GLU A 58 3.86 -12.57 2.63
C GLU A 58 4.19 -12.09 4.05
N SER A 59 3.51 -11.05 4.55
CA SER A 59 3.85 -10.37 5.81
C SER A 59 5.31 -9.91 5.89
N THR A 60 5.91 -9.59 4.74
CA THR A 60 7.25 -9.05 4.64
C THR A 60 7.20 -7.53 4.68
N ALA A 61 8.21 -6.87 5.25
CA ALA A 61 8.30 -5.42 5.19
C ALA A 61 8.55 -4.98 3.74
N HIS A 62 7.78 -4.01 3.23
CA HIS A 62 7.99 -3.39 1.93
C HIS A 62 8.01 -1.88 2.09
N ASP A 63 9.17 -1.30 1.76
CA ASP A 63 9.33 0.14 1.63
C ASP A 63 8.77 0.56 0.27
N ILE A 64 7.68 1.34 0.28
CA ILE A 64 7.19 2.00 -0.92
C ILE A 64 8.16 3.14 -1.23
N GLU A 65 9.06 2.96 -2.20
CA GLU A 65 9.90 4.05 -2.70
C GLU A 65 9.01 5.05 -3.47
N LEU A 66 8.80 6.23 -2.87
CA LEU A 66 8.18 7.37 -3.54
C LEU A 66 9.21 7.97 -4.52
N PRO A 67 8.84 8.27 -5.78
CA PRO A 67 9.69 8.96 -6.74
C PRO A 67 10.02 10.40 -6.33
#